data_AF-A0AAV9PC76-F1
#
_entry.id   AF-A0AAV9PC76-F1
#
_cell.length_a   1.000
_cell.length_b   1.000
_cell.length_c   1.000
_cell.angle_alpha   90.00
_cell.angle_beta   90.00
_cell.angle_gamma   90.00
#
_symmetry.space_group_name_H-M   'P 1'
#
loop_
_entity.id
_entity.type
_entity.pdbx_description
1 polymer ?
#
loop_
_entity_poly.entity_id
_entity_poly.type
_entity_poly.pdbx_seq_one_letter_code
_entity_poly.pdbx_strand_id
1 'polypeptide(L)'
;MEKAPGPIDLDGRTHEGGGQLLRNAVCLAALTGRPIMVHHIRGNRSGGGGLKAQHLACVNWLAEACGAAIEGAEKGSKTLIFEPQDPSGAPNAVSKAFKLVTRDGEAVYETRLDIGTSGATGLALQAILPYILFSPSRPTDHPVRLTLTGGTNVSGSPSFEYIDNVLVPTLYAIGLPDIRATLKKRGWSQGGSTIGEITFDIPARPYSSLPAFKKAPKDPNTKTYGPLHLEATFVGPASVHDYVRQVLPPAISHHFSEHIDETQGTLHIKCEGSLHEKRIYLIILAMMPDEGYNPGNTYQLACDWLYDRKITSIERAATEMVERVANSLAQLVDGGASADEHLCDQLVIFQALAKGTSRVYPGVDEADDPREPSLHQRTAEWVAKKILGAKFDGDNACEGIGFGAEADDKKLKEAQSKERHEDVKTEADEEEREDNALALRLKAFGINGPDRTGHGGSTMPCSSCNTDDTTSRT
;
A
#
# COMPACT_ATOMS: atom_id res chain seq x y z
N MET A 1 27.75 -26.16 -8.11
CA MET A 1 26.97 -25.09 -7.47
C MET A 1 27.06 -23.89 -8.40
N GLU A 2 25.97 -23.56 -9.09
CA GLU A 2 25.88 -22.28 -9.79
C GLU A 2 26.10 -21.16 -8.77
N LYS A 3 27.02 -20.25 -9.07
CA LYS A 3 27.28 -19.08 -8.24
C LYS A 3 25.98 -18.29 -8.21
N ALA A 4 25.43 -18.04 -7.01
CA ALA A 4 24.23 -17.21 -6.88
C ALA A 4 24.45 -15.91 -7.68
N PRO A 5 23.46 -15.46 -8.47
CA PRO A 5 23.61 -14.26 -9.27
C PRO A 5 24.01 -13.10 -8.36
N GLY A 6 24.99 -12.31 -8.79
CA GLY A 6 25.45 -11.14 -8.04
C GLY A 6 24.33 -10.11 -7.82
N PRO A 7 24.57 -9.11 -6.96
CA PRO A 7 23.58 -8.08 -6.67
C PRO A 7 23.14 -7.36 -7.96
N ILE A 8 21.86 -6.98 -8.02
CA ILE A 8 21.33 -6.17 -9.11
C ILE A 8 21.98 -4.79 -9.03
N ASP A 9 22.73 -4.44 -10.08
CA ASP A 9 23.39 -3.14 -10.20
C ASP A 9 22.39 -2.05 -10.64
N LEU A 10 22.34 -0.96 -9.88
CA LEU A 10 21.42 0.16 -10.10
C LEU A 10 22.17 1.51 -10.08
N ASP A 11 22.06 2.27 -11.18
CA ASP A 11 22.59 3.62 -11.26
C ASP A 11 21.63 4.65 -10.65
N GLY A 12 22.02 5.23 -9.52
CA GLY A 12 21.30 6.29 -8.81
C GLY A 12 21.18 7.63 -9.55
N ARG A 13 21.71 7.75 -10.78
CA ARG A 13 21.49 8.86 -11.71
C ARG A 13 20.36 8.59 -12.71
N THR A 14 19.79 7.40 -12.70
CA THR A 14 18.73 7.03 -13.66
C THR A 14 17.51 7.94 -13.51
N HIS A 15 17.00 8.45 -14.63
CA HIS A 15 15.86 9.37 -14.72
C HIS A 15 15.96 10.58 -13.77
N GLU A 16 15.08 10.66 -12.77
CA GLU A 16 15.07 11.75 -11.78
C GLU A 16 16.41 11.84 -11.02
N GLY A 17 17.09 10.70 -10.84
CA GLY A 17 18.36 10.61 -10.12
C GLY A 17 18.27 11.14 -8.69
N GLY A 18 17.09 11.00 -8.07
CA GLY A 18 16.80 11.41 -6.71
C GLY A 18 16.71 10.26 -5.72
N GLY A 19 16.00 10.50 -4.62
CA GLY A 19 15.92 9.55 -3.50
C GLY A 19 14.93 8.40 -3.73
N GLN A 20 14.01 8.53 -4.69
CA GLN A 20 12.94 7.56 -4.91
C GLN A 20 13.47 6.22 -5.43
N LEU A 21 14.44 6.26 -6.34
CA LEU A 21 15.10 5.05 -6.85
C LEU A 21 15.58 4.15 -5.72
N LEU A 22 16.32 4.73 -4.77
CA LEU A 22 16.84 4.02 -3.62
C LEU A 22 15.71 3.45 -2.74
N ARG A 23 14.69 4.24 -2.42
CA ARG A 23 13.58 3.82 -1.56
C ARG A 23 12.83 2.62 -2.15
N ASN A 24 12.50 2.71 -3.43
CA ASN A 24 11.82 1.64 -4.16
C ASN A 24 12.73 0.41 -4.26
N ALA A 25 14.00 0.60 -4.58
CA ALA A 25 14.94 -0.51 -4.76
C ALA A 25 15.13 -1.32 -3.48
N VAL A 26 15.40 -0.65 -2.35
CA VAL A 26 15.62 -1.33 -1.06
C VAL A 26 14.33 -2.01 -0.58
N CYS A 27 13.16 -1.39 -0.80
CA CYS A 27 11.86 -2.00 -0.48
C CYS A 27 11.63 -3.30 -1.26
N LEU A 28 11.81 -3.26 -2.59
CA LEU A 28 11.60 -4.42 -3.45
C LEU A 28 12.67 -5.50 -3.23
N ALA A 29 13.91 -5.12 -2.94
CA ALA A 29 14.95 -6.05 -2.52
C ALA A 29 14.54 -6.78 -1.25
N ALA A 30 14.11 -6.05 -0.22
CA ALA A 30 13.64 -6.62 1.04
C ALA A 30 12.43 -7.56 0.84
N LEU A 31 11.47 -7.22 -0.03
CA LEU A 31 10.33 -8.08 -0.34
C LEU A 31 10.74 -9.36 -1.07
N THR A 32 11.68 -9.28 -2.00
CA THR A 32 12.02 -10.39 -2.91
C THR A 32 13.19 -11.24 -2.45
N GLY A 33 13.94 -10.80 -1.43
CA GLY A 33 15.19 -11.46 -1.05
C GLY A 33 16.32 -11.30 -2.08
N ARG A 34 16.17 -10.38 -3.05
CA ARG A 34 17.15 -10.18 -4.12
C ARG A 34 18.19 -9.12 -3.71
N PRO A 35 19.49 -9.45 -3.64
CA PRO A 35 20.53 -8.47 -3.32
C PRO A 35 20.62 -7.36 -4.38
N ILE A 36 20.91 -6.14 -3.94
CA ILE A 36 21.08 -4.97 -4.80
C ILE A 36 22.35 -4.18 -4.46
N MET A 37 22.90 -3.51 -5.47
CA MET A 37 23.94 -2.49 -5.31
C MET A 37 23.48 -1.21 -6.00
N VAL A 38 23.30 -0.14 -5.23
CA VAL A 38 22.96 1.19 -5.76
C VAL A 38 24.20 2.06 -5.71
N HIS A 39 24.70 2.50 -6.85
CA HIS A 39 25.84 3.42 -6.94
C HIS A 39 25.40 4.80 -7.43
N HIS A 40 26.20 5.84 -7.22
CA HIS A 40 25.85 7.24 -7.55
C HIS A 40 24.51 7.68 -6.94
N ILE A 41 24.22 7.26 -5.69
CA ILE A 41 22.98 7.59 -4.98
C ILE A 41 22.73 9.09 -5.05
N ARG A 42 21.54 9.48 -5.55
CA ARG A 42 21.10 10.87 -5.72
C ARG A 42 22.04 11.72 -6.59
N GLY A 43 22.71 11.10 -7.56
CA GLY A 43 23.79 11.71 -8.33
C GLY A 43 23.38 12.93 -9.17
N ASN A 44 22.09 13.08 -9.52
CA ASN A 44 21.59 14.23 -10.29
C ASN A 44 21.17 15.41 -9.40
N ARG A 45 21.22 15.27 -8.07
CA ARG A 45 20.82 16.34 -7.15
C ARG A 45 22.00 17.29 -6.90
N SER A 46 21.77 18.59 -7.08
CA SER A 46 22.76 19.67 -6.95
C SER A 46 23.52 19.72 -5.61
N GLY A 47 22.96 19.15 -4.54
CA GLY A 47 23.58 19.08 -3.21
C GLY A 47 24.61 17.96 -3.00
N GLY A 48 25.35 17.55 -4.03
CA GLY A 48 26.43 16.55 -3.93
C GLY A 48 26.01 15.08 -3.83
N GLY A 49 24.71 14.80 -3.98
CA GLY A 49 24.13 13.46 -3.91
C GLY A 49 24.19 12.82 -2.52
N GLY A 50 24.28 11.48 -2.52
CA GLY A 50 24.45 10.63 -1.35
C GLY A 50 23.22 10.46 -0.46
N LEU A 51 23.34 9.50 0.47
CA LEU A 51 22.32 9.18 1.48
C LEU A 51 22.07 10.36 2.41
N LYS A 52 20.79 10.67 2.63
CA LYS A 52 20.33 11.61 3.68
C LYS A 52 19.74 10.83 4.85
N ALA A 53 19.55 11.50 5.99
CA ALA A 53 18.99 10.90 7.21
C ALA A 53 17.70 10.09 6.97
N GLN A 54 16.76 10.63 6.18
CA GLN A 54 15.53 9.92 5.83
C GLN A 54 15.78 8.61 5.05
N HIS A 55 16.75 8.61 4.13
CA HIS A 55 17.12 7.39 3.39
C HIS A 55 17.74 6.35 4.33
N LEU A 56 18.66 6.78 5.20
CA LEU A 56 19.31 5.89 6.18
C LEU A 56 18.29 5.25 7.12
N ALA A 57 17.34 6.04 7.62
CA ALA A 57 16.28 5.51 8.47
C ALA A 57 15.47 4.42 7.76
N CYS A 58 15.13 4.60 6.48
CA CYS A 58 14.43 3.59 5.68
C CYS A 58 15.30 2.34 5.44
N VAL A 59 16.57 2.52 5.06
CA VAL A 59 17.51 1.42 4.81
C VAL A 59 17.71 0.59 6.06
N ASN A 60 17.95 1.23 7.21
CA ASN A 60 18.17 0.54 8.48
C ASN A 60 16.91 -0.18 8.95
N TRP A 61 15.74 0.45 8.85
CA TRP A 61 14.48 -0.19 9.21
C TRP A 61 14.20 -1.40 8.33
N LEU A 62 14.38 -1.29 7.01
CA LEU A 62 14.19 -2.41 6.09
C LEU A 62 15.23 -3.52 6.32
N ALA A 63 16.49 -3.16 6.62
CA ALA A 63 17.53 -4.13 6.94
C ALA A 63 17.19 -4.93 8.21
N GLU A 64 16.73 -4.28 9.27
CA GLU A 64 16.23 -4.96 10.46
C GLU A 64 15.02 -5.85 10.12
N ALA A 65 14.09 -5.32 9.33
CA ALA A 65 12.83 -5.98 9.04
C ALA A 65 12.99 -7.25 8.19
N CYS A 66 14.00 -7.33 7.31
CA CYS A 66 14.28 -8.50 6.47
C CYS A 66 15.59 -9.22 6.81
N GLY A 67 16.27 -8.83 7.89
CA GLY A 67 17.54 -9.44 8.31
C GLY A 67 18.69 -9.22 7.31
N ALA A 68 18.74 -8.06 6.64
CA ALA A 68 19.73 -7.79 5.60
C ALA A 68 21.13 -7.48 6.16
N ALA A 69 22.16 -7.93 5.44
CA ALA A 69 23.49 -7.35 5.54
C ALA A 69 23.55 -6.06 4.68
N ILE A 70 24.18 -5.02 5.20
CA ILE A 70 24.27 -3.72 4.53
C ILE A 70 25.70 -3.18 4.56
N GLU A 71 26.16 -2.63 3.44
CA GLU A 71 27.43 -1.91 3.34
C GLU A 71 27.21 -0.53 2.72
N GLY A 72 27.88 0.50 3.25
CA GLY A 72 27.74 1.88 2.77
C GLY A 72 26.48 2.62 3.26
N ALA A 73 25.79 2.10 4.27
CA ALA A 73 24.63 2.73 4.91
C ALA A 73 25.02 3.87 5.87
N GLU A 74 25.70 4.90 5.36
CA GLU A 74 26.13 6.07 6.12
C GLU A 74 25.77 7.39 5.42
N LYS A 75 25.68 8.48 6.20
CA LYS A 75 25.25 9.79 5.68
C LYS A 75 26.25 10.29 4.65
N GLY A 76 25.76 10.66 3.47
CA GLY A 76 26.57 11.12 2.36
C GLY A 76 27.13 10.01 1.48
N SER A 77 26.98 8.73 1.86
CA SER A 77 27.44 7.62 1.03
C SER A 77 26.75 7.64 -0.34
N LYS A 78 27.54 7.37 -1.38
CA LYS A 78 27.11 7.32 -2.78
C LYS A 78 26.88 5.89 -3.27
N THR A 79 27.23 4.90 -2.47
CA THR A 79 27.06 3.48 -2.80
C THR A 79 26.45 2.74 -1.62
N LEU A 80 25.46 1.91 -1.89
CA LEU A 80 24.84 1.02 -0.91
C LEU A 80 24.79 -0.39 -1.48
N ILE A 81 25.30 -1.36 -0.74
CA ILE A 81 25.02 -2.78 -0.97
C ILE A 81 24.00 -3.21 0.08
N PHE A 82 22.93 -3.86 -0.37
CA PHE A 82 21.84 -4.33 0.49
C PHE A 82 21.54 -5.78 0.13
N GLU A 83 21.82 -6.69 1.07
CA GLU A 83 21.71 -8.13 0.91
C GLU A 83 20.67 -8.69 1.90
N PRO A 84 19.37 -8.71 1.52
CA PRO A 84 18.31 -9.24 2.37
C PRO A 84 18.50 -10.74 2.62
N GLN A 85 18.02 -11.22 3.77
CA GLN A 85 17.95 -12.66 3.99
C GLN A 85 16.93 -13.27 3.02
N ASP A 86 17.19 -14.49 2.55
CA ASP A 86 16.24 -15.22 1.70
C ASP A 86 14.91 -15.45 2.45
N PRO A 87 13.80 -14.84 1.99
CA PRO A 87 12.50 -14.97 2.64
C PRO A 87 11.91 -16.38 2.55
N SER A 88 12.41 -17.24 1.65
CA SER A 88 11.97 -18.63 1.52
C SER A 88 12.55 -19.55 2.60
N GLY A 89 13.66 -19.15 3.22
CA GLY A 89 14.37 -19.94 4.23
C GLY A 89 13.92 -19.66 5.68
N ALA A 90 13.16 -18.60 5.91
CA ALA A 90 12.65 -18.27 7.23
C ALA A 90 11.28 -18.96 7.45
N PRO A 91 11.05 -19.66 8.58
CA PRO A 91 9.70 -20.04 8.97
C PRO A 91 8.82 -18.77 9.05
N ASN A 92 7.49 -18.93 8.98
CA ASN A 92 6.44 -17.89 9.06
C ASN A 92 6.47 -17.02 10.34
N ALA A 93 7.62 -16.80 10.96
CA ALA A 93 7.85 -15.93 12.08
C ALA A 93 7.71 -14.47 11.63
N VAL A 94 6.95 -13.73 12.43
CA VAL A 94 6.86 -12.28 12.31
C VAL A 94 8.25 -11.67 12.51
N SER A 95 8.61 -10.72 11.65
CA SER A 95 9.88 -10.01 11.72
C SER A 95 10.07 -9.30 13.07
N LYS A 96 11.32 -9.25 13.53
CA LYS A 96 11.71 -8.57 14.79
C LYS A 96 11.42 -7.07 14.80
N ALA A 97 11.26 -6.47 13.62
CA ALA A 97 10.84 -5.08 13.48
C ALA A 97 9.41 -4.83 14.00
N PHE A 98 8.61 -5.88 14.20
CA PHE A 98 7.27 -5.81 14.78
C PHE A 98 7.28 -6.37 16.20
N LYS A 99 6.91 -5.55 17.18
CA LYS A 99 6.86 -5.94 18.59
C LYS A 99 5.43 -6.11 19.04
N LEU A 100 5.05 -7.32 19.44
CA LEU A 100 3.71 -7.57 19.98
C LEU A 100 3.57 -6.90 21.36
N VAL A 101 2.58 -6.04 21.51
CA VAL A 101 2.25 -5.37 22.76
C VAL A 101 0.75 -5.45 23.02
N THR A 102 0.34 -5.23 24.27
CA THR A 102 -1.08 -5.05 24.61
C THR A 102 -1.37 -3.56 24.72
N ARG A 103 -2.29 -3.05 23.92
CA ARG A 103 -2.76 -1.67 23.99
C ARG A 103 -4.29 -1.65 24.12
N ASP A 104 -4.79 -0.90 25.09
CA ASP A 104 -6.23 -0.75 25.33
C ASP A 104 -6.96 -2.11 25.52
N GLY A 105 -6.24 -3.13 26.02
CA GLY A 105 -6.76 -4.49 26.21
C GLY A 105 -6.63 -5.42 24.99
N GLU A 106 -6.14 -4.92 23.85
CA GLU A 106 -6.00 -5.68 22.60
C GLU A 106 -4.53 -5.91 22.24
N ALA A 107 -4.24 -7.07 21.63
CA ALA A 107 -2.91 -7.37 21.11
C ALA A 107 -2.68 -6.65 19.78
N VAL A 108 -1.60 -5.88 19.69
CA VAL A 108 -1.22 -5.06 18.53
C VAL A 108 0.28 -5.19 18.30
N TYR A 109 0.71 -5.28 17.05
CA TYR A 109 2.12 -5.16 16.70
C TYR A 109 2.52 -3.70 16.54
N GLU A 110 3.52 -3.24 17.29
CA GLU A 110 4.09 -1.91 17.13
C GLU A 110 5.39 -1.96 16.32
N THR A 111 5.52 -1.01 15.41
CA THR A 111 6.78 -0.73 14.71
C THR A 111 6.98 0.76 14.54
N ARG A 112 8.24 1.19 14.46
CA ARG A 112 8.61 2.59 14.48
C ARG A 112 9.79 2.88 13.56
N LEU A 113 9.71 4.00 12.84
CA LEU A 113 10.83 4.55 12.08
C LEU A 113 11.02 6.02 12.49
N ASP A 114 12.16 6.28 13.11
CA ASP A 114 12.59 7.63 13.51
C ASP A 114 13.61 8.19 12.51
N ILE A 115 13.26 9.28 11.82
CA ILE A 115 14.17 9.92 10.87
C ILE A 115 15.26 10.74 11.59
N GLY A 116 15.00 11.16 12.83
CA GLY A 116 15.92 11.97 13.66
C GLY A 116 16.13 13.41 13.19
N THR A 117 15.47 13.81 12.11
CA THR A 117 15.52 15.16 11.51
C THR A 117 14.15 15.52 10.93
N SER A 118 13.97 16.72 10.37
CA SER A 118 12.77 17.12 9.62
C SER A 118 12.67 16.47 8.22
N GLY A 119 13.35 15.35 7.98
CA GLY A 119 13.18 14.59 6.74
C GLY A 119 11.76 14.05 6.59
N ALA A 120 11.25 13.97 5.35
CA ALA A 120 9.85 13.71 5.07
C ALA A 120 9.37 12.34 5.56
N THR A 121 8.39 12.32 6.45
CA THR A 121 7.72 11.09 6.89
C THR A 121 6.93 10.45 5.75
N GLY A 122 6.33 11.24 4.86
CA GLY A 122 5.61 10.72 3.69
C GLY A 122 6.49 9.90 2.75
N LEU A 123 7.73 10.36 2.50
CA LEU A 123 8.69 9.58 1.71
C LEU A 123 9.19 8.34 2.44
N ALA A 124 9.28 8.37 3.78
CA ALA A 124 9.61 7.19 4.56
C ALA A 124 8.49 6.15 4.53
N LEU A 125 7.23 6.59 4.63
CA LEU A 125 6.05 5.75 4.47
C LEU A 125 6.07 5.03 3.11
N GLN A 126 6.27 5.76 2.01
CA GLN A 126 6.37 5.18 0.66
C GLN A 126 7.44 4.08 0.56
N ALA A 127 8.55 4.20 1.30
CA ALA A 127 9.64 3.22 1.27
C ALA A 127 9.29 1.93 2.02
N ILE A 128 8.60 2.02 3.15
CA ILE A 128 8.42 0.87 4.05
C ILE A 128 7.02 0.24 3.97
N LEU A 129 6.01 1.01 3.55
CA LEU A 129 4.62 0.56 3.55
C LEU A 129 4.40 -0.67 2.67
N PRO A 130 4.96 -0.78 1.44
CA PRO A 130 4.82 -2.01 0.66
C PRO A 130 5.42 -3.23 1.38
N TYR A 131 6.55 -3.06 2.09
CA TYR A 131 7.10 -4.16 2.89
C TYR A 131 6.14 -4.60 4.01
N ILE A 132 5.59 -3.64 4.75
CA ILE A 132 4.63 -3.92 5.84
C ILE A 132 3.39 -4.65 5.33
N LEU A 133 2.89 -4.27 4.14
CA LEU A 133 1.66 -4.83 3.57
C LEU A 133 1.85 -6.20 2.91
N PHE A 134 3.00 -6.43 2.27
CA PHE A 134 3.20 -7.59 1.40
C PHE A 134 4.20 -8.63 1.95
N SER A 135 5.06 -8.27 2.92
CA SER A 135 6.12 -9.19 3.36
C SER A 135 5.54 -10.52 3.90
N PRO A 136 6.16 -11.66 3.55
CA PRO A 136 5.84 -12.95 4.17
C PRO A 136 5.99 -12.95 5.69
N SER A 137 6.89 -12.12 6.23
CA SER A 137 7.20 -12.01 7.67
C SER A 137 6.40 -10.92 8.38
N ARG A 138 5.31 -10.40 7.77
CA ARG A 138 4.43 -9.43 8.41
C ARG A 138 3.46 -10.10 9.40
N PRO A 139 2.94 -9.37 10.39
CA PRO A 139 1.80 -9.82 11.19
C PRO A 139 0.55 -10.10 10.36
N THR A 140 -0.15 -11.19 10.64
CA THR A 140 -1.39 -11.57 9.92
C THR A 140 -2.61 -11.77 10.83
N ASP A 141 -2.38 -11.88 12.14
CA ASP A 141 -3.35 -12.21 13.18
C ASP A 141 -3.76 -11.00 14.03
N HIS A 142 -2.89 -10.00 14.14
CA HIS A 142 -3.13 -8.77 14.90
C HIS A 142 -2.82 -7.52 14.07
N PRO A 143 -3.49 -6.39 14.34
CA PRO A 143 -3.23 -5.15 13.63
C PRO A 143 -1.81 -4.64 13.90
N VAL A 144 -1.30 -3.81 12.99
CA VAL A 144 0.00 -3.14 13.09
C VAL A 144 -0.22 -1.65 13.34
N ARG A 145 0.41 -1.11 14.38
CA ARG A 145 0.58 0.33 14.57
C ARG A 145 1.98 0.74 14.15
N LEU A 146 2.07 1.45 13.02
CA LEU A 146 3.30 2.10 12.56
C LEU A 146 3.37 3.52 13.13
N THR A 147 4.51 3.89 13.72
CA THR A 147 4.80 5.29 14.08
C THR A 147 5.97 5.83 13.27
N LEU A 148 5.77 6.99 12.63
CA LEU A 148 6.81 7.71 11.88
C LEU A 148 7.10 9.06 12.54
N THR A 149 8.38 9.36 12.75
CA THR A 149 8.78 10.72 13.17
C THR A 149 9.71 11.40 12.17
N GLY A 150 9.45 12.69 11.95
CA GLY A 150 10.19 13.53 11.02
C GLY A 150 9.40 14.76 10.60
N GLY A 151 9.61 15.26 9.39
CA GLY A 151 8.83 16.32 8.78
C GLY A 151 7.52 15.79 8.19
N THR A 152 6.37 16.24 8.70
CA THR A 152 5.03 15.84 8.23
C THR A 152 4.51 16.71 7.10
N ASN A 153 5.01 17.95 7.02
CA ASN A 153 4.68 18.92 5.99
C ASN A 153 6.00 19.56 5.53
N VAL A 154 6.64 18.96 4.52
CA VAL A 154 7.91 19.43 3.96
C VAL A 154 7.88 19.41 2.44
N SER A 155 8.59 20.35 1.81
CA SER A 155 8.57 20.53 0.36
C SER A 155 9.13 19.31 -0.39
N GLY A 156 8.56 19.01 -1.56
CA GLY A 156 9.01 17.91 -2.41
C GLY A 156 8.70 16.52 -1.83
N SER A 157 7.62 16.41 -1.05
CA SER A 157 7.12 15.16 -0.50
C SER A 157 5.64 15.26 -0.16
N PRO A 158 4.91 14.12 -0.10
CA PRO A 158 3.52 14.13 0.35
C PRO A 158 3.41 14.65 1.78
N SER A 159 2.48 15.59 1.97
CA SER A 159 2.07 16.07 3.28
C SER A 159 1.25 15.02 4.03
N PHE A 160 1.04 15.24 5.33
CA PHE A 160 0.08 14.43 6.10
C PHE A 160 -1.32 14.49 5.48
N GLU A 161 -1.81 15.68 5.11
CA GLU A 161 -3.15 15.86 4.55
C GLU A 161 -3.32 15.07 3.25
N TYR A 162 -2.33 15.10 2.36
CA TYR A 162 -2.37 14.33 1.11
C TYR A 162 -2.39 12.83 1.39
N ILE A 163 -1.57 12.35 2.34
CA ILE A 163 -1.55 10.93 2.70
C ILE A 163 -2.90 10.48 3.25
N ASP A 164 -3.46 11.23 4.19
CA ASP A 164 -4.70 10.92 4.90
C ASP A 164 -5.93 10.95 3.97
N ASN A 165 -5.97 11.91 3.05
CA ASN A 165 -7.16 12.16 2.23
C ASN A 165 -7.08 11.63 0.79
N VAL A 166 -5.89 11.27 0.29
CA VAL A 166 -5.70 10.81 -1.10
C VAL A 166 -5.05 9.43 -1.14
N LEU A 167 -3.83 9.29 -0.61
CA LEU A 167 -3.08 8.03 -0.73
C LEU A 167 -3.79 6.89 0.00
N VAL A 168 -4.06 7.05 1.30
CA VAL A 168 -4.66 5.99 2.13
C VAL A 168 -6.04 5.55 1.62
N PRO A 169 -6.99 6.46 1.32
CA PRO A 169 -8.27 6.08 0.72
C PRO A 169 -8.11 5.37 -0.63
N THR A 170 -7.14 5.81 -1.44
CA THR A 170 -6.85 5.13 -2.71
C THR A 170 -6.33 3.72 -2.52
N LEU A 171 -5.43 3.50 -1.54
CA LEU A 171 -4.92 2.16 -1.23
C LEU A 171 -6.07 1.24 -0.80
N TYR A 172 -7.01 1.73 0.03
CA TYR A 172 -8.21 0.96 0.38
C TYR A 172 -9.05 0.63 -0.86
N ALA A 173 -9.31 1.61 -1.73
CA ALA A 173 -10.11 1.43 -2.94
C ALA A 173 -9.52 0.41 -3.94
N ILE A 174 -8.20 0.19 -3.94
CA ILE A 174 -7.56 -0.84 -4.78
C ILE A 174 -7.48 -2.22 -4.10
N GLY A 175 -8.00 -2.37 -2.88
CA GLY A 175 -8.11 -3.65 -2.18
C GLY A 175 -7.07 -3.89 -1.07
N LEU A 176 -6.37 -2.85 -0.62
CA LEU A 176 -5.53 -2.90 0.59
C LEU A 176 -6.37 -2.65 1.85
N PRO A 177 -5.88 -2.99 3.06
CA PRO A 177 -6.66 -2.81 4.27
C PRO A 177 -7.01 -1.34 4.52
N ASP A 178 -8.08 -1.10 5.29
CA ASP A 178 -8.51 0.24 5.71
C ASP A 178 -7.52 0.81 6.75
N ILE A 179 -6.49 1.48 6.25
CA ILE A 179 -5.44 2.07 7.08
C ILE A 179 -5.97 3.37 7.68
N ARG A 180 -5.88 3.54 8.99
CA ARG A 180 -6.19 4.82 9.64
C ARG A 180 -4.91 5.62 9.89
N ALA A 181 -4.74 6.75 9.21
CA ALA A 181 -3.68 7.70 9.51
C ALA A 181 -4.11 8.65 10.64
N THR A 182 -3.16 9.10 11.47
CA THR A 182 -3.42 10.07 12.52
C THR A 182 -2.19 10.94 12.76
N LEU A 183 -2.34 12.24 12.58
CA LEU A 183 -1.32 13.23 12.91
C LEU A 183 -1.33 13.49 14.42
N LYS A 184 -0.21 13.17 15.10
CA LYS A 184 -0.02 13.47 16.53
C LYS A 184 0.60 14.84 16.72
N LYS A 185 1.57 15.19 15.86
CA LYS A 185 2.29 16.46 15.93
C LYS A 185 2.83 16.83 14.55
N ARG A 186 2.73 18.10 14.17
CA ARG A 186 3.32 18.59 12.92
C ARG A 186 4.84 18.74 12.98
N GLY A 187 5.50 18.29 11.92
CA GLY A 187 6.92 18.47 11.67
C GLY A 187 7.13 19.31 10.42
N TRP A 188 8.02 20.29 10.50
CA TRP A 188 8.24 21.29 9.45
C TRP A 188 9.71 21.41 9.11
N SER A 189 10.00 21.78 7.86
CA SER A 189 11.31 22.31 7.44
C SER A 189 11.32 23.84 7.40
N GLN A 190 10.15 24.47 7.21
CA GLN A 190 9.96 25.91 7.14
C GLN A 190 9.76 26.54 8.54
N GLY A 191 10.34 27.72 8.74
CA GLY A 191 10.22 28.44 10.01
C GLY A 191 10.98 27.78 11.17
N GLY A 192 12.11 27.14 10.87
CA GLY A 192 12.86 26.32 11.83
C GLY A 192 12.39 24.87 11.79
N SER A 193 13.36 23.95 11.81
CA SER A 193 13.08 22.51 11.71
C SER A 193 12.43 21.99 13.00
N THR A 194 11.29 21.32 12.84
CA THR A 194 10.63 20.61 13.94
C THR A 194 10.33 19.18 13.54
N ILE A 195 10.42 18.27 14.52
CA ILE A 195 10.04 16.87 14.35
C ILE A 195 8.59 16.72 14.78
N GLY A 196 7.79 16.19 13.87
CA GLY A 196 6.42 15.75 14.06
C GLY A 196 6.32 14.23 14.14
N GLU A 197 5.10 13.75 14.33
CA GLU A 197 4.77 12.34 14.49
C GLU A 197 3.43 12.03 13.81
N ILE A 198 3.41 10.96 13.03
CA ILE A 198 2.22 10.39 12.39
C ILE A 198 2.15 8.91 12.80
N THR A 199 0.95 8.44 13.13
CA THR A 199 0.67 7.02 13.36
C THR A 199 -0.23 6.46 12.28
N PHE A 200 -0.01 5.22 11.88
CA PHE A 200 -0.86 4.47 10.96
C PHE A 200 -1.31 3.19 11.65
N ASP A 201 -2.62 3.00 11.78
CA ASP A 201 -3.22 1.77 12.27
C ASP A 201 -3.65 0.93 11.07
N ILE A 202 -2.98 -0.21 10.90
CA ILE A 202 -3.12 -1.10 9.74
C ILE A 202 -3.81 -2.37 10.23
N PRO A 203 -5.06 -2.64 9.79
CA PRO A 203 -5.76 -3.86 10.14
C PRO A 203 -4.99 -5.13 9.77
N ALA A 204 -5.18 -6.18 10.57
CA ALA A 204 -4.65 -7.50 10.25
C ALA A 204 -5.24 -7.99 8.91
N ARG A 205 -4.41 -8.64 8.09
CA ARG A 205 -4.85 -9.21 6.82
C ARG A 205 -4.20 -10.57 6.59
N PRO A 206 -4.99 -11.65 6.41
CA PRO A 206 -4.45 -13.00 6.23
C PRO A 206 -3.72 -13.16 4.88
N TYR A 207 -4.18 -12.43 3.87
CA TYR A 207 -3.70 -12.47 2.50
C TYR A 207 -2.78 -11.28 2.18
N SER A 208 -1.79 -11.52 1.34
CA SER A 208 -0.81 -10.52 0.90
C SER A 208 -1.04 -10.06 -0.54
N SER A 209 -1.75 -10.85 -1.34
CA SER A 209 -2.06 -10.56 -2.74
C SER A 209 -2.90 -9.30 -2.90
N LEU A 210 -2.62 -8.60 -3.99
CA LEU A 210 -3.38 -7.43 -4.44
C LEU A 210 -3.97 -7.78 -5.82
N PRO A 211 -5.30 -7.74 -6.02
CA PRO A 211 -5.86 -7.88 -7.35
C PRO A 211 -5.41 -6.73 -8.27
N ALA A 212 -5.41 -6.98 -9.57
CA ALA A 212 -5.31 -5.90 -10.54
C ALA A 212 -6.42 -4.85 -10.31
N PHE A 213 -6.08 -3.58 -10.53
CA PHE A 213 -7.00 -2.47 -10.30
C PHE A 213 -6.99 -1.50 -11.48
N LYS A 214 -8.15 -0.90 -11.76
CA LYS A 214 -8.31 0.10 -12.81
C LYS A 214 -8.82 1.39 -12.18
N LYS A 215 -7.97 2.41 -12.11
CA LYS A 215 -8.37 3.80 -11.90
C LYS A 215 -8.36 4.47 -13.27
N ALA A 216 -9.50 4.44 -13.95
CA ALA A 216 -9.67 5.08 -15.24
C ALA A 216 -11.17 5.21 -15.53
N PRO A 217 -11.60 6.27 -16.24
CA PRO A 217 -12.96 6.37 -16.71
C PRO A 217 -13.33 5.17 -17.60
N LYS A 218 -14.63 4.88 -17.70
CA LYS A 218 -15.16 3.84 -18.62
C LYS A 218 -14.91 4.23 -20.07
N ASP A 219 -15.15 5.49 -20.40
CA ASP A 219 -14.82 6.11 -21.67
C ASP A 219 -14.02 7.40 -21.40
N PRO A 220 -12.74 7.46 -21.82
CA PRO A 220 -11.89 8.66 -21.66
C PRO A 220 -12.43 9.91 -22.36
N ASN A 221 -13.35 9.75 -23.33
CA ASN A 221 -13.92 10.85 -24.11
C ASN A 221 -15.28 11.34 -23.58
N THR A 222 -15.82 10.70 -22.54
CA THR A 222 -17.06 11.17 -21.91
C THR A 222 -16.73 12.44 -21.12
N LYS A 223 -17.50 13.52 -21.31
CA LYS A 223 -17.36 14.76 -20.53
C LYS A 223 -17.34 14.40 -19.04
N THR A 224 -16.29 14.82 -18.34
CA THR A 224 -16.22 14.66 -16.89
C THR A 224 -17.32 15.47 -16.24
N TYR A 225 -18.03 14.83 -15.32
CA TYR A 225 -18.88 15.52 -14.38
C TYR A 225 -18.00 16.36 -13.46
N GLY A 226 -18.55 17.49 -13.01
CA GLY A 226 -17.91 18.29 -11.98
C GLY A 226 -17.73 17.51 -10.67
N PRO A 227 -16.90 18.03 -9.76
CA PRO A 227 -16.77 17.46 -8.43
C PRO A 227 -18.10 17.52 -7.67
N LEU A 228 -18.43 16.45 -6.93
CA LEU A 228 -19.61 16.41 -6.05
C LEU A 228 -19.46 17.39 -4.87
N HIS A 229 -18.23 17.53 -4.38
CA HIS A 229 -17.85 18.39 -3.26
C HIS A 229 -16.38 18.80 -3.37
N LEU A 230 -16.07 20.00 -2.87
CA LEU A 230 -14.71 20.51 -2.76
C LEU A 230 -14.36 20.76 -1.29
N GLU A 231 -13.22 20.26 -0.84
CA GLU A 231 -12.71 20.56 0.51
C GLU A 231 -11.36 21.27 0.41
N ALA A 232 -11.24 22.42 1.05
CA ALA A 232 -9.99 23.15 1.16
C ALA A 232 -9.50 23.12 2.61
N THR A 233 -8.27 22.64 2.84
CA THR A 233 -7.59 22.74 4.12
C THR A 233 -6.40 23.70 4.01
N PHE A 234 -6.50 24.83 4.70
CA PHE A 234 -5.42 25.80 4.83
C PHE A 234 -4.75 25.68 6.21
N VAL A 235 -3.44 25.53 6.23
CA VAL A 235 -2.64 25.54 7.47
C VAL A 235 -1.70 26.73 7.43
N GLY A 236 -1.98 27.74 8.27
CA GLY A 236 -1.25 29.00 8.27
C GLY A 236 -1.51 29.81 9.54
N PRO A 237 -0.84 30.96 9.72
CA PRO A 237 -1.10 31.87 10.84
C PRO A 237 -2.58 32.26 10.93
N ALA A 238 -3.13 32.31 12.14
CA ALA A 238 -4.54 32.61 12.35
C ALA A 238 -4.95 33.97 11.78
N SER A 239 -4.01 34.92 11.70
CA SER A 239 -4.20 36.27 11.15
C SER A 239 -4.65 36.30 9.69
N VAL A 240 -4.40 35.25 8.90
CA VAL A 240 -4.77 35.20 7.47
C VAL A 240 -5.98 34.30 7.19
N HIS A 241 -6.56 33.64 8.20
CA HIS A 241 -7.64 32.67 7.97
C HIS A 241 -8.89 33.30 7.36
N ASP A 242 -9.30 34.48 7.85
CA ASP A 242 -10.48 35.16 7.31
C ASP A 242 -10.25 35.66 5.90
N TYR A 243 -9.03 36.12 5.60
CA TYR A 243 -8.63 36.49 4.24
C TYR A 243 -8.72 35.28 3.29
N VAL A 244 -8.19 34.12 3.69
CA VAL A 244 -8.26 32.88 2.90
C VAL A 244 -9.72 32.48 2.61
N ARG A 245 -10.61 32.58 3.61
CA ARG A 245 -12.04 32.33 3.42
C ARG A 245 -12.72 33.30 2.45
N GLN A 246 -12.21 34.52 2.31
CA GLN A 246 -12.72 35.49 1.35
C GLN A 246 -12.23 35.23 -0.07
N VAL A 247 -10.98 34.79 -0.25
CA VAL A 247 -10.38 34.63 -1.60
C VAL A 247 -10.57 33.24 -2.21
N LEU A 248 -10.80 32.19 -1.42
CA LEU A 248 -11.02 30.83 -1.93
C LEU A 248 -12.29 30.71 -2.80
N PRO A 249 -13.49 31.11 -2.33
CA PRO A 249 -14.71 30.97 -3.13
C PRO A 249 -14.67 31.63 -4.51
N PRO A 250 -14.20 32.88 -4.68
CA PRO A 250 -14.13 33.48 -6.02
C PRO A 250 -13.10 32.78 -6.92
N ALA A 251 -11.97 32.31 -6.38
CA ALA A 251 -10.99 31.54 -7.16
C ALA A 251 -11.56 30.19 -7.62
N ILE A 252 -12.25 29.46 -6.74
CA ILE A 252 -12.94 28.23 -7.11
C ILE A 252 -14.01 28.50 -8.18
N SER A 253 -14.81 29.56 -8.00
CA SER A 253 -15.84 29.93 -8.98
C SER A 253 -15.22 30.32 -10.33
N HIS A 254 -14.02 30.89 -10.34
CA HIS A 254 -13.35 31.24 -11.59
C HIS A 254 -12.89 29.98 -12.34
N HIS A 255 -12.18 29.09 -11.66
CA HIS A 255 -11.51 27.94 -12.28
C HIS A 255 -12.45 26.75 -12.53
N PHE A 256 -13.52 26.60 -11.75
CA PHE A 256 -14.51 25.53 -11.93
C PHE A 256 -15.76 26.02 -12.69
N SER A 257 -15.67 27.13 -13.42
CA SER A 257 -16.83 27.82 -13.99
C SER A 257 -17.67 26.99 -14.98
N GLU A 258 -17.04 26.05 -15.68
CA GLU A 258 -17.73 25.11 -16.58
C GLU A 258 -18.50 24.01 -15.82
N HIS A 259 -18.26 23.87 -14.51
CA HIS A 259 -18.87 22.91 -13.58
C HIS A 259 -19.84 23.58 -12.58
N ILE A 260 -20.19 24.87 -12.79
CA ILE A 260 -20.87 25.71 -11.78
C ILE A 260 -22.35 25.43 -11.56
N ASP A 261 -23.07 24.82 -12.50
CA ASP A 261 -24.50 24.55 -12.28
C ASP A 261 -24.75 23.51 -11.17
N GLU A 262 -23.71 22.76 -10.75
CA GLU A 262 -23.80 21.70 -9.72
C GLU A 262 -23.00 21.99 -8.43
N THR A 263 -21.99 22.88 -8.48
CA THR A 263 -20.98 23.03 -7.39
C THR A 263 -21.27 24.15 -6.39
N GLN A 264 -22.29 24.98 -6.59
CA GLN A 264 -22.57 26.14 -5.71
C GLN A 264 -22.91 25.80 -4.25
N GLY A 265 -23.05 24.52 -3.87
CA GLY A 265 -23.41 24.10 -2.52
C GLY A 265 -22.31 23.53 -1.63
N THR A 266 -21.10 23.22 -2.12
CA THR A 266 -20.27 22.21 -1.45
C THR A 266 -18.77 22.53 -1.34
N LEU A 267 -18.34 23.80 -1.32
CA LEU A 267 -16.97 24.13 -0.87
C LEU A 267 -16.91 24.19 0.66
N HIS A 268 -16.24 23.23 1.30
CA HIS A 268 -15.92 23.28 2.73
C HIS A 268 -14.51 23.82 2.96
N ILE A 269 -14.37 24.86 3.78
CA ILE A 269 -13.08 25.49 4.07
C ILE A 269 -12.70 25.26 5.53
N LYS A 270 -11.64 24.48 5.74
CA LYS A 270 -10.98 24.28 7.02
C LYS A 270 -9.73 25.15 7.11
N CYS A 271 -9.55 25.81 8.25
CA CYS A 271 -8.32 26.54 8.54
C CYS A 271 -7.72 26.05 9.87
N GLU A 272 -6.41 25.84 9.89
CA GLU A 272 -5.65 25.44 11.06
C GLU A 272 -4.50 26.42 11.30
N GLY A 273 -4.26 26.76 12.58
CA GLY A 273 -3.14 27.60 12.99
C GLY A 273 -1.80 26.87 12.84
N SER A 274 -0.89 27.38 12.00
CA SER A 274 0.45 26.78 11.83
C SER A 274 1.45 27.09 12.96
N LEU A 275 1.06 28.00 13.86
CA LEU A 275 1.86 28.52 14.98
C LEU A 275 3.20 29.16 14.56
N HIS A 276 3.34 29.55 13.29
CA HIS A 276 4.54 30.23 12.79
C HIS A 276 4.28 30.98 11.47
N GLU A 277 4.72 32.24 11.37
CA GLU A 277 4.45 33.14 10.23
C GLU A 277 4.93 32.65 8.85
N LYS A 278 5.94 31.77 8.84
CA LYS A 278 6.52 31.17 7.62
C LYS A 278 5.98 29.79 7.25
N ARG A 279 5.00 29.26 7.99
CA ARG A 279 4.43 27.94 7.72
C ARG A 279 3.06 28.14 7.12
N ILE A 280 2.99 28.00 5.80
CA ILE A 280 1.78 28.20 5.02
C ILE A 280 1.64 27.02 4.07
N TYR A 281 0.51 26.35 4.15
CA TYR A 281 0.19 25.16 3.37
C TYR A 281 -1.29 25.23 2.96
N LEU A 282 -1.58 24.81 1.73
CA LEU A 282 -2.94 24.68 1.22
C LEU A 282 -3.04 23.36 0.48
N ILE A 283 -4.14 22.65 0.71
CA ILE A 283 -4.60 21.54 -0.14
C ILE A 283 -6.07 21.80 -0.50
N ILE A 284 -6.41 21.56 -1.76
CA ILE A 284 -7.80 21.55 -2.22
C ILE A 284 -8.06 20.15 -2.77
N LEU A 285 -9.14 19.53 -2.31
CA LEU A 285 -9.60 18.21 -2.68
C LEU A 285 -10.89 18.31 -3.48
N ALA A 286 -10.98 17.51 -4.53
CA ALA A 286 -12.17 17.30 -5.33
C ALA A 286 -12.65 15.86 -5.16
N MET A 287 -13.88 15.69 -4.68
CA MET A 287 -14.55 14.40 -4.62
C MET A 287 -15.24 14.15 -5.95
N MET A 288 -14.71 13.21 -6.73
CA MET A 288 -15.19 12.87 -8.06
C MET A 288 -16.10 11.65 -8.01
N PRO A 289 -17.19 11.61 -8.80
CA PRO A 289 -17.95 10.39 -8.98
C PRO A 289 -17.12 9.34 -9.75
N ASP A 290 -17.10 8.09 -9.27
CA ASP A 290 -16.56 6.95 -10.01
C ASP A 290 -17.67 6.32 -10.86
N GLU A 291 -17.97 6.94 -12.01
CA GLU A 291 -18.88 6.34 -13.00
C GLU A 291 -18.22 5.20 -13.80
N GLY A 292 -16.91 5.08 -13.65
CA GLY A 292 -16.06 4.12 -14.30
C GLY A 292 -16.26 2.72 -13.71
N TYR A 293 -15.25 2.26 -12.99
CA TYR A 293 -15.12 0.85 -12.62
C TYR A 293 -16.10 0.42 -11.52
N ASN A 294 -16.39 1.32 -10.57
CA ASN A 294 -17.31 1.06 -9.47
C ASN A 294 -18.46 2.10 -9.45
N PRO A 295 -19.49 1.95 -10.30
CA PRO A 295 -20.63 2.87 -10.35
C PRO A 295 -21.25 3.08 -8.97
N GLY A 296 -21.31 4.34 -8.52
CA GLY A 296 -21.83 4.73 -7.21
C GLY A 296 -20.77 4.97 -6.13
N ASN A 297 -19.49 4.68 -6.42
CA ASN A 297 -18.36 5.07 -5.56
C ASN A 297 -17.84 6.47 -5.93
N THR A 298 -16.88 6.95 -5.12
CA THR A 298 -16.17 8.21 -5.36
C THR A 298 -14.66 8.00 -5.28
N TYR A 299 -13.89 8.91 -5.86
CA TYR A 299 -12.44 9.01 -5.66
C TYR A 299 -12.04 10.47 -5.42
N GLN A 300 -10.90 10.68 -4.74
CA GLN A 300 -10.37 12.02 -4.54
C GLN A 300 -9.29 12.36 -5.57
N LEU A 301 -9.36 13.58 -6.10
CA LEU A 301 -8.22 14.30 -6.66
C LEU A 301 -7.82 15.39 -5.67
N ALA A 302 -6.53 15.71 -5.59
CA ALA A 302 -6.10 16.86 -4.80
C ALA A 302 -4.90 17.55 -5.44
N CYS A 303 -4.77 18.83 -5.16
CA CYS A 303 -3.55 19.59 -5.37
C CYS A 303 -3.19 20.27 -4.06
N ASP A 304 -1.91 20.26 -3.72
CA ASP A 304 -1.40 20.93 -2.55
C ASP A 304 -0.17 21.79 -2.85
N TRP A 305 0.13 22.68 -1.92
CA TRP A 305 1.38 23.40 -1.93
C TRP A 305 1.79 23.77 -0.50
N LEU A 306 2.99 23.36 -0.09
CA LEU A 306 3.71 23.99 1.00
C LEU A 306 4.47 25.20 0.44
N TYR A 307 4.08 26.40 0.85
CA TYR A 307 4.67 27.63 0.33
C TYR A 307 6.17 27.70 0.64
N ASP A 308 6.98 27.61 -0.40
CA ASP A 308 8.43 27.50 -0.35
C ASP A 308 9.14 28.75 -0.89
N ARG A 309 8.37 29.76 -1.28
CA ARG A 309 8.86 31.06 -1.75
C ARG A 309 9.04 32.05 -0.59
N LYS A 310 9.76 33.14 -0.86
CA LYS A 310 9.94 34.22 0.12
C LYS A 310 8.59 34.89 0.40
N ILE A 311 8.19 34.92 1.67
CA ILE A 311 6.96 35.59 2.11
C ILE A 311 7.27 37.06 2.40
N THR A 312 6.74 37.96 1.58
CA THR A 312 6.79 39.42 1.81
C THR A 312 5.47 39.96 2.35
N SER A 313 4.36 39.33 1.97
CA SER A 313 3.01 39.54 2.52
C SER A 313 2.34 38.18 2.59
N ILE A 314 1.71 37.89 3.73
CA ILE A 314 1.06 36.60 3.94
C ILE A 314 -0.23 36.46 3.13
N GLU A 315 -0.97 37.56 2.99
CA GLU A 315 -2.17 37.63 2.14
C GLU A 315 -1.78 37.38 0.68
N ARG A 316 -0.73 38.04 0.19
CA ARG A 316 -0.25 37.80 -1.19
C ARG A 316 0.19 36.35 -1.41
N ALA A 317 0.89 35.77 -0.45
CA ALA A 317 1.27 34.36 -0.52
C ALA A 317 0.02 33.45 -0.55
N ALA A 318 -0.96 33.74 0.30
CA ALA A 318 -2.22 33.00 0.33
C ALA A 318 -3.00 33.11 -0.98
N THR A 319 -3.13 34.32 -1.57
CA THR A 319 -3.77 34.50 -2.89
C THR A 319 -3.06 33.69 -3.96
N GLU A 320 -1.73 33.76 -4.02
CA GLU A 320 -0.94 33.02 -5.01
C GLU A 320 -1.13 31.51 -4.86
N MET A 321 -1.19 31.01 -3.63
CA MET A 321 -1.46 29.60 -3.37
C MET A 321 -2.87 29.20 -3.80
N VAL A 322 -3.87 29.99 -3.43
CA VAL A 322 -5.28 29.74 -3.76
C VAL A 322 -5.45 29.67 -5.27
N GLU A 323 -4.97 30.66 -6.01
CA GLU A 323 -5.06 30.68 -7.47
C GLU A 323 -4.36 29.50 -8.11
N ARG A 324 -3.11 29.21 -7.69
CA ARG A 324 -2.33 28.13 -8.29
C ARG A 324 -2.94 26.76 -8.01
N VAL A 325 -3.31 26.48 -6.76
CA VAL A 325 -3.82 25.18 -6.35
C VAL A 325 -5.21 24.94 -6.94
N ALA A 326 -6.07 25.96 -6.99
CA ALA A 326 -7.38 25.86 -7.62
C ALA A 326 -7.27 25.60 -9.13
N ASN A 327 -6.42 26.36 -9.85
CA ASN A 327 -6.19 26.16 -11.28
C ASN A 327 -5.63 24.77 -11.59
N SER A 328 -4.61 24.32 -10.84
CA SER A 328 -4.03 22.99 -11.05
C SER A 328 -5.03 21.86 -10.80
N LEU A 329 -5.91 22.00 -9.80
CA LEU A 329 -6.95 21.00 -9.55
C LEU A 329 -8.02 21.01 -10.65
N ALA A 330 -8.45 22.19 -11.11
CA ALA A 330 -9.40 22.32 -12.22
C ALA A 330 -8.87 21.64 -13.50
N GLN A 331 -7.61 21.89 -13.87
CA GLN A 331 -6.96 21.23 -15.01
C GLN A 331 -6.96 19.68 -14.92
N LEU A 332 -6.85 19.12 -13.71
CA LEU A 332 -6.95 17.66 -13.53
C LEU A 332 -8.38 17.16 -13.72
N VAL A 333 -9.35 17.90 -13.21
CA VAL A 333 -10.79 17.58 -13.35
C VAL A 333 -11.22 17.68 -14.81
N ASP A 334 -10.85 18.75 -15.50
CA ASP A 334 -11.16 18.99 -16.90
C ASP A 334 -10.51 17.94 -17.80
N GLY A 335 -9.26 17.56 -17.49
CA GLY A 335 -8.53 16.50 -18.20
C GLY A 335 -9.02 15.08 -17.90
N GLY A 336 -10.02 14.90 -17.03
CA GLY A 336 -10.58 13.58 -16.70
C GLY A 336 -9.65 12.67 -15.91
N ALA A 337 -8.73 13.24 -15.14
CA ALA A 337 -7.77 12.47 -14.35
C ALA A 337 -8.45 11.59 -13.30
N SER A 338 -7.96 10.37 -13.11
CA SER A 338 -8.36 9.50 -12.00
C SER A 338 -7.36 9.51 -10.83
N ALA A 339 -6.21 10.15 -11.06
CA ALA A 339 -5.09 10.30 -10.16
C ALA A 339 -4.25 11.49 -10.63
N ASP A 340 -3.74 12.29 -9.69
CA ASP A 340 -2.74 13.31 -10.00
C ASP A 340 -1.36 12.69 -10.29
N GLU A 341 -0.40 13.51 -10.72
CA GLU A 341 0.95 13.05 -11.09
C GLU A 341 1.71 12.38 -9.93
N HIS A 342 1.46 12.80 -8.68
CA HIS A 342 2.10 12.27 -7.49
C HIS A 342 1.49 10.92 -7.09
N LEU A 343 0.17 10.78 -7.22
CA LEU A 343 -0.50 9.50 -6.97
C LEU A 343 -0.11 8.46 -8.03
N CYS A 344 0.04 8.88 -9.29
CA CYS A 344 0.51 8.00 -10.37
C CYS A 344 1.88 7.40 -10.02
N ASP A 345 2.84 8.20 -9.56
CA ASP A 345 4.17 7.69 -9.17
C ASP A 345 4.12 6.75 -7.95
N GLN A 346 3.20 7.01 -7.00
CA GLN A 346 3.04 6.24 -5.77
C GLN A 346 2.41 4.86 -6.02
N LEU A 347 1.53 4.77 -7.02
CA LEU A 347 0.83 3.52 -7.35
C LEU A 347 1.67 2.53 -8.14
N VAL A 348 2.77 2.95 -8.78
CA VAL A 348 3.62 2.08 -9.62
C VAL A 348 4.07 0.81 -8.89
N ILE A 349 4.51 0.93 -7.64
CA ILE A 349 4.98 -0.24 -6.87
C ILE A 349 3.82 -1.21 -6.60
N PHE A 350 2.63 -0.68 -6.31
CA PHE A 350 1.44 -1.51 -6.10
C PHE A 350 0.94 -2.14 -7.40
N GLN A 351 0.99 -1.42 -8.53
CA GLN A 351 0.71 -1.97 -9.86
C GLN A 351 1.65 -3.15 -10.17
N ALA A 352 2.94 -2.99 -9.90
CA ALA A 352 3.94 -4.03 -10.15
C ALA A 352 3.77 -5.27 -9.24
N LEU A 353 3.30 -5.10 -8.01
CA LEU A 353 3.05 -6.19 -7.07
C LEU A 353 1.70 -6.89 -7.31
N ALA A 354 0.72 -6.22 -7.94
CA ALA A 354 -0.62 -6.76 -8.16
C ALA A 354 -0.64 -7.98 -9.09
N LYS A 355 -1.68 -8.83 -8.96
CA LYS A 355 -1.92 -9.99 -9.83
C LYS A 355 -2.76 -9.56 -11.03
N GLY A 356 -2.15 -9.47 -12.21
CA GLY A 356 -2.80 -9.10 -13.46
C GLY A 356 -2.42 -7.69 -13.94
N THR A 357 -3.23 -7.12 -14.82
CA THR A 357 -2.95 -5.80 -15.42
C THR A 357 -3.67 -4.67 -14.71
N SER A 358 -2.92 -3.83 -14.00
CA SER A 358 -3.44 -2.61 -13.37
C SER A 358 -3.24 -1.38 -14.25
N ARG A 359 -4.16 -0.42 -14.21
CA ARG A 359 -4.10 0.83 -14.99
C ARG A 359 -4.49 2.04 -14.14
N VAL A 360 -3.74 3.13 -14.28
CA VAL A 360 -4.02 4.43 -13.64
C VAL A 360 -4.06 5.50 -14.73
N TYR A 361 -5.17 6.20 -14.87
CA TYR A 361 -5.36 7.20 -15.93
C TYR A 361 -5.04 8.60 -15.39
N PRO A 362 -3.98 9.26 -15.88
CA PRO A 362 -3.58 10.59 -15.40
C PRO A 362 -4.42 11.72 -16.00
N GLY A 363 -5.29 11.43 -16.98
CA GLY A 363 -6.01 12.45 -17.74
C GLY A 363 -5.22 13.00 -18.94
N VAL A 364 -5.82 13.96 -19.63
CA VAL A 364 -5.20 14.76 -20.68
C VAL A 364 -4.78 16.14 -20.17
N ASP A 365 -3.90 16.81 -20.91
CA ASP A 365 -3.54 18.21 -20.67
C ASP A 365 -4.47 19.19 -21.43
N GLU A 366 -4.17 20.48 -21.38
CA GLU A 366 -4.97 21.53 -22.03
C GLU A 366 -5.01 21.45 -23.57
N ALA A 367 -4.11 20.65 -24.17
CA ALA A 367 -4.08 20.40 -25.61
C ALA A 367 -4.80 19.10 -26.01
N ASP A 368 -5.52 18.48 -25.07
CA ASP A 368 -6.13 17.15 -25.20
C ASP A 368 -5.09 16.02 -25.44
N ASP A 369 -3.81 16.27 -25.16
CA ASP A 369 -2.76 15.26 -25.24
C ASP A 369 -2.69 14.45 -23.93
N PRO A 370 -2.43 13.13 -23.98
CA PRO A 370 -2.25 12.33 -22.76
C PRO A 370 -1.14 12.88 -21.88
N ARG A 371 -1.40 13.03 -20.57
CA ARG A 371 -0.38 13.54 -19.65
C ARG A 371 0.82 12.59 -19.58
N GLU A 372 1.98 13.15 -19.86
CA GLU A 372 3.25 12.43 -19.81
C GLU A 372 3.62 12.01 -18.38
N PRO A 373 4.15 10.79 -18.19
CA PRO A 373 4.54 10.32 -16.88
C PRO A 373 5.73 11.12 -16.34
N SER A 374 5.63 11.52 -15.08
CA SER A 374 6.68 12.28 -14.38
C SER A 374 8.00 11.50 -14.33
N LEU A 375 9.12 12.20 -14.14
CA LEU A 375 10.41 11.53 -13.95
C LEU A 375 10.40 10.59 -12.72
N HIS A 376 9.59 10.91 -11.72
CA HIS A 376 9.37 10.08 -10.53
C HIS A 376 8.68 8.77 -10.88
N GLN A 377 7.59 8.83 -11.66
CA GLN A 377 6.89 7.65 -12.15
C GLN A 377 7.81 6.76 -13.00
N ARG A 378 8.50 7.33 -14.00
CA ARG A 378 9.45 6.59 -14.85
C ARG A 378 10.57 5.92 -14.04
N THR A 379 11.04 6.58 -12.98
CA THR A 379 12.02 6.02 -12.05
C THR A 379 11.45 4.80 -11.32
N ALA A 380 10.22 4.89 -10.80
CA ALA A 380 9.57 3.78 -10.12
C ALA A 380 9.33 2.59 -11.06
N GLU A 381 8.87 2.84 -12.29
CA GLU A 381 8.62 1.81 -13.31
C GLU A 381 9.92 1.09 -13.68
N TRP A 382 11.01 1.84 -13.87
CA TRP A 382 12.32 1.29 -14.17
C TRP A 382 12.83 0.38 -13.05
N VAL A 383 12.71 0.81 -11.78
CA VAL A 383 13.12 -0.01 -10.62
C VAL A 383 12.27 -1.27 -10.51
N ALA A 384 10.95 -1.16 -10.64
CA ALA A 384 10.04 -2.31 -10.62
C ALA A 384 10.35 -3.30 -11.74
N LYS A 385 10.62 -2.83 -12.97
CA LYS A 385 11.04 -3.67 -14.09
C LYS A 385 12.37 -4.38 -13.80
N LYS A 386 13.36 -3.68 -13.23
CA LYS A 386 14.69 -4.24 -12.94
C LYS A 386 14.66 -5.31 -11.84
N ILE A 387 13.89 -5.10 -10.78
CA ILE A 387 13.89 -5.99 -9.60
C ILE A 387 12.79 -7.05 -9.66
N LEU A 388 11.61 -6.74 -10.21
CA LEU A 388 10.49 -7.68 -10.26
C LEU A 388 10.32 -8.31 -11.65
N GLY A 389 10.75 -7.65 -12.71
CA GLY A 389 10.42 -8.05 -14.08
C GLY A 389 9.01 -7.65 -14.52
N ALA A 390 8.34 -6.75 -13.78
CA ALA A 390 7.04 -6.20 -14.15
C ALA A 390 7.10 -5.49 -15.52
N LYS A 391 6.01 -5.58 -16.29
CA LYS A 391 5.95 -5.02 -17.65
C LYS A 391 5.03 -3.82 -17.69
N PHE A 392 5.53 -2.71 -18.21
CA PHE A 392 4.77 -1.48 -18.43
C PHE A 392 4.57 -1.29 -19.94
N ASP A 393 3.34 -0.99 -20.35
CA ASP A 393 2.96 -0.85 -21.77
C ASP A 393 3.14 0.58 -22.31
N GLY A 394 3.42 1.56 -21.42
CA GLY A 394 3.56 2.97 -21.75
C GLY A 394 2.28 3.78 -21.59
N ASP A 395 1.11 3.11 -21.52
CA ASP A 395 -0.20 3.75 -21.36
C ASP A 395 -0.66 3.75 -19.90
N ASN A 396 0.30 3.95 -18.98
CA ASN A 396 0.12 3.87 -17.53
C ASN A 396 -0.47 2.52 -17.04
N ALA A 397 -0.30 1.45 -17.81
CA ALA A 397 -0.66 0.10 -17.42
C ALA A 397 0.58 -0.74 -17.09
N CYS A 398 0.38 -1.66 -16.16
CA CYS A 398 1.40 -2.58 -15.68
C CYS A 398 0.83 -3.99 -15.57
N GLU A 399 1.45 -4.96 -16.23
CA GLU A 399 1.29 -6.38 -15.92
C GLU A 399 2.15 -6.70 -14.69
N GLY A 400 1.47 -6.76 -13.53
CA GLY A 400 2.10 -7.02 -12.24
C GLY A 400 2.43 -8.50 -12.02
N ILE A 401 3.36 -8.77 -11.10
CA ILE A 401 3.90 -10.11 -10.86
C ILE A 401 3.00 -11.00 -9.99
N GLY A 402 1.94 -10.45 -9.39
CA GLY A 402 1.09 -11.19 -8.45
C GLY A 402 1.82 -11.63 -7.19
N PHE A 403 2.57 -10.72 -6.55
CA PHE A 403 3.35 -11.03 -5.36
C PHE A 403 2.46 -11.59 -4.24
N GLY A 404 2.87 -12.71 -3.65
CA GLY A 404 2.12 -13.39 -2.58
C GLY A 404 0.89 -14.18 -3.04
N ALA A 405 0.47 -14.10 -4.31
CA ALA A 405 -0.74 -14.77 -4.80
C ALA A 405 -0.68 -16.29 -4.70
N GLU A 406 0.46 -16.91 -5.04
CA GLU A 406 0.61 -18.38 -4.93
C GLU A 406 0.54 -18.86 -3.48
N ALA A 407 1.14 -18.09 -2.56
CA ALA A 407 1.10 -18.40 -1.13
C ALA A 407 -0.32 -18.28 -0.56
N ASP A 408 -1.07 -17.26 -0.99
CA ASP A 408 -2.46 -17.07 -0.61
C ASP A 408 -3.37 -18.15 -1.22
N ASP A 409 -3.19 -18.49 -2.51
CA ASP A 409 -3.93 -19.56 -3.19
C ASP A 409 -3.73 -20.91 -2.48
N LYS A 410 -2.52 -21.17 -1.95
CA LYS A 410 -2.23 -22.36 -1.13
C LYS A 410 -2.97 -22.33 0.21
N LYS A 411 -2.95 -21.20 0.92
CA LYS A 411 -3.68 -21.02 2.20
C LYS A 411 -5.19 -21.21 2.03
N LEU A 412 -5.76 -20.67 0.96
CA LEU A 412 -7.19 -20.83 0.61
C LEU A 412 -7.55 -22.30 0.40
N LYS A 413 -6.73 -23.05 -0.35
CA LYS A 413 -6.94 -24.48 -0.56
C LYS A 413 -6.83 -25.29 0.73
N GLU A 414 -5.89 -24.96 1.61
CA GLU A 414 -5.73 -25.60 2.92
C GLU A 414 -6.92 -25.32 3.84
N ALA A 415 -7.43 -24.09 3.88
CA ALA A 415 -8.62 -23.73 4.66
C ALA A 415 -9.87 -24.48 4.18
N GLN A 416 -10.14 -24.48 2.87
CA GLN A 416 -11.26 -25.22 2.27
C GLN A 416 -11.15 -26.74 2.48
N SER A 417 -9.93 -27.28 2.57
CA SER A 417 -9.74 -28.70 2.88
C SER A 417 -10.06 -29.03 4.33
N LYS A 418 -9.79 -28.11 5.27
CA LYS A 418 -10.10 -28.29 6.70
C LYS A 418 -11.60 -28.17 6.97
N GLU A 419 -12.28 -27.18 6.39
CA GLU A 419 -13.74 -27.03 6.49
C GLU A 419 -14.46 -28.28 5.99
N ARG A 420 -14.07 -28.80 4.81
CA ARG A 420 -14.63 -30.07 4.29
C ARG A 420 -14.38 -31.29 5.19
N HIS A 421 -13.28 -31.32 5.93
CA HIS A 421 -13.01 -32.42 6.88
C HIS A 421 -13.81 -32.26 8.18
N GLU A 422 -14.07 -31.04 8.62
CA GLU A 422 -14.94 -30.78 9.77
C GLU A 422 -16.40 -31.10 9.44
N ASP A 423 -16.91 -30.69 8.26
CA ASP A 423 -18.27 -31.01 7.84
C ASP A 423 -18.52 -32.53 7.77
N VAL A 424 -17.61 -33.28 7.14
CA VAL A 424 -17.70 -34.76 7.06
C VAL A 424 -17.64 -35.41 8.45
N LYS A 425 -16.86 -34.85 9.37
CA LYS A 425 -16.78 -35.36 10.74
C LYS A 425 -18.06 -35.07 11.52
N THR A 426 -18.67 -33.91 11.29
CA THR A 426 -19.92 -33.51 11.94
C THR A 426 -21.09 -34.36 11.45
N GLU A 427 -21.15 -34.65 10.15
CA GLU A 427 -22.13 -35.59 9.56
C GLU A 427 -21.95 -37.01 10.13
N ALA A 428 -20.72 -37.51 10.24
CA ALA A 428 -20.44 -38.82 10.83
C ALA A 428 -20.80 -38.90 12.32
N ASP A 429 -20.54 -37.84 13.09
CA ASP A 429 -20.89 -37.75 14.52
C ASP A 429 -22.43 -37.64 14.73
N GLU A 430 -23.16 -37.05 13.77
CA GLU A 430 -24.63 -37.02 13.77
C GLU A 430 -25.24 -38.38 13.40
N GLU A 431 -24.70 -39.07 12.39
CA GLU A 431 -25.13 -40.42 11.99
C GLU A 431 -24.90 -41.44 13.14
N GLU A 432 -23.76 -41.38 13.83
CA GLU A 432 -23.48 -42.23 15.00
C GLU A 432 -24.41 -41.93 16.19
N ARG A 433 -24.86 -40.67 16.34
CA ARG A 433 -25.84 -40.28 17.37
C ARG A 433 -27.24 -40.79 17.04
N GLU A 434 -27.66 -40.72 15.78
CA GLU A 434 -28.95 -41.26 15.34
C GLU A 434 -29.00 -42.78 15.47
N ASP A 435 -27.94 -43.48 15.08
CA ASP A 435 -27.82 -44.94 15.24
C ASP A 435 -27.86 -45.36 16.72
N ASN A 436 -27.17 -44.63 17.60
CA ASN A 436 -27.24 -44.88 19.05
C ASN A 436 -28.64 -44.58 19.63
N ALA A 437 -29.31 -43.53 19.17
CA ALA A 437 -30.67 -43.20 19.60
C ALA A 437 -31.69 -44.24 19.12
N LEU A 438 -31.52 -44.78 17.91
CA LEU A 438 -32.32 -45.88 17.37
C LEU A 438 -32.10 -47.18 18.18
N ALA A 439 -30.85 -47.51 18.49
CA ALA A 439 -30.50 -48.66 19.33
C ALA A 439 -31.08 -48.56 20.75
N LEU A 440 -31.09 -47.37 21.35
CA LEU A 440 -31.71 -47.11 22.65
C LEU A 440 -33.24 -47.23 22.60
N ARG A 441 -33.88 -46.72 21.53
CA ARG A 441 -35.34 -46.88 21.33
C ARG A 441 -35.72 -48.35 21.14
N LEU A 442 -34.99 -49.10 20.33
CA LEU A 442 -35.22 -50.54 20.13
C LEU A 442 -35.09 -51.36 21.43
N LYS A 443 -34.12 -51.02 22.29
CA LYS A 443 -33.98 -51.61 23.63
C LYS A 443 -35.17 -51.28 24.55
N ALA A 444 -35.71 -50.06 24.48
CA ALA A 444 -36.87 -49.65 25.29
C ALA A 444 -38.18 -50.36 24.88
N PHE A 445 -38.30 -50.83 23.63
CA PHE A 445 -39.42 -51.63 23.15
C PHE A 445 -39.25 -53.15 23.32
N GLY A 446 -38.17 -53.61 23.97
CA GLY A 446 -37.95 -55.04 24.27
C GLY A 446 -37.59 -55.89 23.05
N ILE A 447 -37.14 -55.29 21.95
CA ILE A 447 -36.65 -56.01 20.78
C ILE A 447 -35.15 -56.22 20.96
N ASN A 448 -34.75 -57.42 21.40
CA ASN A 448 -33.34 -57.82 21.35
C ASN A 448 -32.94 -58.00 19.88
N GLY A 449 -31.96 -57.21 19.43
CA GLY A 449 -31.27 -57.48 18.17
C GLY A 449 -30.70 -58.90 18.16
N PRO A 450 -30.50 -59.52 16.99
CA PRO A 450 -30.20 -60.94 16.88
C PRO A 450 -28.93 -61.30 17.67
N ASP A 451 -29.13 -62.22 18.62
CA ASP A 451 -28.12 -62.81 19.46
C ASP A 451 -27.17 -63.65 18.60
N ARG A 452 -25.97 -63.12 18.31
CA ARG A 452 -24.87 -63.92 17.76
C ARG A 452 -24.15 -64.63 18.91
N THR A 453 -24.82 -65.59 19.53
CA THR A 453 -24.19 -66.57 20.41
C THR A 453 -23.72 -67.75 19.57
N GLY A 454 -22.40 -67.98 19.60
CA GLY A 454 -21.76 -69.12 18.98
C GLY A 454 -22.17 -70.44 19.64
N HIS A 455 -22.26 -71.47 18.82
CA HIS A 455 -22.05 -72.85 19.23
C HIS A 455 -20.84 -73.39 18.48
N GLY A 456 -19.83 -73.78 19.25
CA GLY A 456 -18.56 -74.27 18.73
C GLY A 456 -18.58 -75.75 18.39
N GLY A 457 -17.43 -76.17 17.86
CA GLY A 457 -16.99 -77.56 17.85
C GLY A 457 -16.59 -78.05 16.47
N SER A 458 -15.27 -78.02 16.19
CA SER A 458 -14.53 -79.23 15.81
C SER A 458 -13.11 -78.87 15.37
N THR A 459 -12.16 -79.56 15.98
CA THR A 459 -10.71 -79.53 15.77
C THR A 459 -10.27 -80.55 14.70
N MET A 460 -9.22 -80.16 13.96
CA MET A 460 -8.16 -81.00 13.33
C MET A 460 -8.48 -81.71 11.98
N PRO A 461 -7.44 -82.11 11.19
CA PRO A 461 -6.24 -81.38 10.79
C PRO A 461 -5.80 -81.62 9.31
N CYS A 462 -4.74 -80.90 8.91
CA CYS A 462 -3.65 -81.35 8.00
C CYS A 462 -3.82 -81.41 6.47
N SER A 463 -2.73 -80.97 5.79
CA SER A 463 -2.27 -81.32 4.43
C SER A 463 -3.14 -80.82 3.27
N SER A 464 -2.66 -80.43 2.08
CA SER A 464 -1.36 -80.24 1.42
C SER A 464 -1.73 -79.80 -0.02
N CYS A 465 -0.72 -79.44 -0.83
CA CYS A 465 -0.76 -79.29 -2.30
C CYS A 465 -1.22 -77.90 -2.81
N ASN A 466 -0.32 -77.03 -3.25
CA ASN A 466 0.42 -77.00 -4.53
C ASN A 466 -0.46 -77.17 -5.78
N THR A 467 -0.50 -76.11 -6.60
CA THR A 467 -0.32 -76.02 -8.07
C THR A 467 -0.88 -74.64 -8.49
N ASP A 468 -0.03 -73.72 -8.96
CA ASP A 468 0.28 -73.52 -10.39
C ASP A 468 -0.97 -73.65 -11.27
N ASP A 469 -1.42 -72.57 -11.92
CA ASP A 469 -0.98 -72.30 -13.29
C ASP A 469 -1.54 -70.97 -13.85
N THR A 470 -0.75 -70.49 -14.78
CA THR A 470 -0.80 -69.37 -15.71
C THR A 470 -2.08 -69.15 -16.53
N THR A 471 -2.27 -67.91 -17.00
CA THR A 471 -2.59 -67.45 -18.39
C THR A 471 -3.19 -66.04 -18.32
N SER A 472 -2.51 -64.95 -18.74
CA SER A 472 -2.17 -64.49 -20.10
C SER A 472 -3.35 -64.20 -21.02
N ARG A 473 -3.28 -63.04 -21.70
CA ARG A 473 -4.14 -62.45 -22.75
C ARG A 473 -5.22 -61.52 -22.19
N THR A 474 -5.32 -60.25 -22.59
CA THR A 474 -4.79 -59.51 -23.75
C THR A 474 -4.80 -58.02 -23.44
#